data_AF-A0A382UPC4-F1
#
_entry.id   AF-A0A382UPC4-F1
#
_cell.length_a   1.000
_cell.length_b   1.000
_cell.length_c   1.000
_cell.angle_alpha   90.00
_cell.angle_beta   90.00
_cell.angle_gamma   90.00
#
_symmetry.space_group_name_H-M   'P 1'
#
loop_
_entity.id
_entity.type
_entity.pdbx_description
1 polymer ?
#
loop_
_entity_poly.entity_id
_entity_poly.type
_entity_poly.pdbx_seq_one_letter_code
_entity_poly.pdbx_strand_id
1 'polypeptide(L)'
;IAELVDKNNFQSPAVTIIGSVVSLREKLNWFEKRPLFGQRVVVTRTRQQASALSSQLAELGAEVLEIPTIRIEDPDDKLALKDGLLGLGSYQWLIFTSPNGVDRFFEYFLKAFDDIRDIGGCRIAAVGPVTAAKLQALHLKIDLMPENYTAAGVAKAFGKSKDYTIENENVALFRAQIANPELPRALENLGAIVDDIPVYKTVSVTEDVTGAVSMLEETGADWITFTSSSTVENFDARFGIVQSLEQHGMKPISIGPETSKALRDLGVEPIIEASAHTIPGVVTALREVVG
;
A
#
# COMPACT_ATOMS: atom_id res chain seq x y z
N ILE A 1 8.92 28.32 38.53
CA ILE A 1 9.24 27.74 37.20
C ILE A 1 10.36 26.71 37.35
N ALA A 2 11.53 27.06 37.89
CA ALA A 2 12.63 26.10 38.10
C ALA A 2 12.22 24.82 38.87
N GLU A 3 11.53 24.95 40.00
CA GLU A 3 11.02 23.79 40.76
C GLU A 3 10.02 22.91 39.97
N LEU A 4 9.22 23.52 39.09
CA LEU A 4 8.29 22.80 38.21
C LEU A 4 9.03 22.07 37.09
N VAL A 5 10.14 22.66 36.59
CA VAL A 5 11.00 22.03 35.59
C VAL A 5 11.69 20.80 36.18
N ASP A 6 12.28 20.93 37.38
CA ASP A 6 12.91 19.82 38.08
C ASP A 6 11.91 18.71 38.41
N LYS A 7 10.72 19.08 38.92
CA LYS A 7 9.68 18.12 39.29
C LYS A 7 9.12 17.33 38.09
N ASN A 8 9.03 17.95 36.92
CA ASN A 8 8.48 17.31 35.72
C ASN A 8 9.57 16.80 34.76
N ASN A 9 10.84 16.83 35.19
CA ASN A 9 11.99 16.40 34.39
C ASN A 9 12.00 17.00 32.97
N PHE A 10 11.70 18.30 32.86
CA PHE A 10 11.62 18.98 31.57
C PHE A 10 13.02 19.17 30.96
N GLN A 11 13.27 18.56 29.80
CA GLN A 11 14.58 18.59 29.14
C GLN A 11 14.60 19.57 27.96
N SER A 12 15.80 19.97 27.53
CA SER A 12 15.99 20.79 26.33
C SER A 12 15.81 19.95 25.05
N PRO A 13 15.29 20.52 23.94
CA PRO A 13 14.85 21.90 23.78
C PRO A 13 13.42 22.13 24.32
N ALA A 14 13.23 23.20 25.10
CA ALA A 14 11.94 23.59 25.64
C ALA A 14 11.64 25.07 25.35
N VAL A 15 10.39 25.37 25.02
CA VAL A 15 9.92 26.75 24.83
C VAL A 15 9.04 27.15 26.00
N THR A 16 9.43 28.19 26.72
CA THR A 16 8.63 28.76 27.81
C THR A 16 7.90 30.01 27.31
N ILE A 17 6.57 29.99 27.37
CA ILE A 17 5.72 31.13 27.02
C ILE A 17 5.28 31.85 28.30
N ILE A 18 5.60 33.14 28.41
CA ILE A 18 5.31 33.96 29.60
C ILE A 18 4.44 35.17 29.20
N GLY A 19 3.45 35.51 30.02
CA GLY A 19 2.62 36.71 29.86
C GLY A 19 1.17 36.42 29.50
N SER A 20 0.43 37.46 29.09
CA SER A 20 -1.00 37.39 28.79
C SER A 20 -1.34 36.39 27.68
N VAL A 21 -0.40 36.07 26.80
CA VAL A 21 -0.51 35.01 25.78
C VAL A 21 -0.80 33.62 26.36
N VAL A 22 -0.45 33.34 27.62
CA VAL A 22 -0.80 32.08 28.30
C VAL A 22 -2.33 31.92 28.42
N SER A 23 -3.09 33.01 28.52
CA SER A 23 -4.56 32.96 28.53
C SER A 23 -5.16 32.46 27.22
N LEU A 24 -4.40 32.52 26.11
CA LEU A 24 -4.81 31.94 24.83
C LEU A 24 -4.65 30.43 24.81
N ARG A 25 -3.99 29.80 25.80
CA ARG A 25 -3.80 28.35 25.86
C ARG A 25 -5.11 27.59 25.73
N GLU A 26 -6.18 28.01 26.39
CA GLU A 26 -7.48 27.31 26.27
C GLU A 26 -8.03 27.28 24.83
N LYS A 27 -7.72 28.31 24.04
CA LYS A 27 -8.13 28.46 22.63
C LYS A 27 -7.14 27.83 21.65
N LEU A 28 -5.83 27.94 21.93
CA LEU A 28 -4.75 27.44 21.09
C LEU A 28 -4.44 25.96 21.34
N ASN A 29 -4.89 25.41 22.47
CA ASN A 29 -4.71 24.01 22.82
C ASN A 29 -5.71 23.09 22.11
N TRP A 30 -5.95 23.33 20.82
CA TRP A 30 -6.79 22.47 20.00
C TRP A 30 -6.06 21.18 19.62
N PHE A 31 -4.71 21.20 19.60
CA PHE A 31 -3.89 20.05 19.22
C PHE A 31 -3.74 19.02 20.36
N GLU A 32 -3.51 19.44 21.62
CA GLU A 32 -3.41 18.47 22.74
C GLU A 32 -4.76 17.81 23.09
N LYS A 33 -5.87 18.32 22.54
CA LYS A 33 -7.22 17.75 22.68
C LYS A 33 -7.58 16.77 21.57
N ARG A 34 -6.66 16.48 20.64
CA ARG A 34 -6.92 15.56 19.53
C ARG A 34 -6.93 14.11 20.04
N PRO A 35 -7.75 13.22 19.45
CA PRO A 35 -7.97 11.87 19.99
C PRO A 35 -6.72 11.00 20.08
N LEU A 36 -5.73 11.22 19.22
CA LEU A 36 -4.49 10.45 19.20
C LEU A 36 -3.29 11.29 19.66
N PHE A 37 -3.53 12.41 20.36
CA PHE A 37 -2.45 13.26 20.85
C PHE A 37 -1.51 12.47 21.78
N GLY A 38 -0.21 12.55 21.50
CA GLY A 38 0.82 11.84 22.25
C GLY A 38 0.90 10.33 21.96
N GLN A 39 0.10 9.81 21.02
CA GLN A 39 0.24 8.44 20.53
C GLN A 39 1.21 8.40 19.37
N ARG A 40 2.11 7.41 19.36
CA ARG A 40 2.99 7.14 18.23
C ARG A 40 2.57 5.88 17.49
N VAL A 41 2.44 5.99 16.17
CA VAL A 41 1.90 4.93 15.32
C VAL A 41 2.85 4.60 14.19
N VAL A 42 3.27 3.33 14.10
CA VAL A 42 4.02 2.79 12.97
C VAL A 42 3.07 2.45 11.83
N VAL A 43 3.38 2.95 10.63
CA VAL A 43 2.67 2.65 9.39
C VAL A 43 3.59 1.88 8.45
N THR A 44 3.22 0.64 8.13
CA THR A 44 4.08 -0.33 7.41
C THR A 44 3.94 -0.31 5.88
N ARG A 45 3.09 0.58 5.34
CA ARG A 45 2.71 0.60 3.92
C ARG A 45 3.76 1.32 3.05
N THR A 46 3.78 1.02 1.74
CA THR A 46 4.62 1.72 0.76
C THR A 46 4.41 3.23 0.80
N ARG A 47 5.46 4.05 0.59
CA ARG A 47 5.41 5.52 0.69
C ARG A 47 4.27 6.18 -0.08
N GLN A 48 3.94 5.69 -1.28
CA GLN A 48 2.82 6.21 -2.10
C GLN A 48 1.44 5.89 -1.53
N GLN A 49 1.31 4.84 -0.70
CA GLN A 49 0.04 4.41 -0.11
C GLN A 49 -0.05 4.68 1.40
N ALA A 50 1.07 4.97 2.07
CA ALA A 50 1.15 5.36 3.48
C ALA A 50 0.58 6.77 3.70
N SER A 51 0.84 7.70 2.77
CA SER A 51 0.50 9.12 2.93
C SER A 51 -0.96 9.38 3.35
N ALA A 52 -1.94 8.63 2.83
CA ALA A 52 -3.34 8.81 3.21
C ALA A 52 -3.65 8.37 4.66
N LEU A 53 -3.09 7.25 5.11
CA LEU A 53 -3.25 6.78 6.49
C LEU A 53 -2.45 7.66 7.45
N SER A 54 -1.19 7.95 7.12
CA SER A 54 -0.33 8.84 7.89
C SER A 54 -0.95 10.22 8.07
N SER A 55 -1.50 10.81 7.00
CA SER A 55 -2.14 12.13 7.08
C SER A 55 -3.37 12.12 8.00
N GLN A 56 -4.24 11.10 7.89
CA GLN A 56 -5.42 10.99 8.76
C GLN A 56 -5.03 10.80 10.23
N LEU A 57 -4.00 10.02 10.52
CA LEU A 57 -3.49 9.82 11.88
C LEU A 57 -2.86 11.11 12.44
N ALA A 58 -2.05 11.81 11.63
CA ALA A 58 -1.44 13.08 12.00
C ALA A 58 -2.49 14.18 12.25
N GLU A 59 -3.56 14.24 11.46
CA GLU A 59 -4.70 15.14 11.68
C GLU A 59 -5.43 14.86 13.01
N LEU A 60 -5.35 13.63 13.50
CA LEU A 60 -5.87 13.22 14.80
C LEU A 60 -4.84 13.38 15.93
N GLY A 61 -3.69 14.01 15.67
CA GLY A 61 -2.67 14.35 16.67
C GLY A 61 -1.62 13.27 16.92
N ALA A 62 -1.63 12.16 16.17
CA ALA A 62 -0.64 11.11 16.30
C ALA A 62 0.72 11.51 15.70
N GLU A 63 1.81 11.04 16.30
CA GLU A 63 3.12 11.01 15.67
C GLU A 63 3.23 9.74 14.80
N VAL A 64 3.47 9.90 13.51
CA VAL A 64 3.48 8.76 12.57
C VAL A 64 4.89 8.40 12.15
N LEU A 65 5.30 7.16 12.40
CA LEU A 65 6.53 6.58 11.90
C LEU A 65 6.25 5.76 10.64
N GLU A 66 6.61 6.31 9.47
CA GLU A 66 6.48 5.60 8.20
C GLU A 66 7.66 4.63 8.01
N ILE A 67 7.39 3.33 8.18
CA ILE A 67 8.38 2.26 8.04
C ILE A 67 7.90 1.31 6.93
N PRO A 68 8.02 1.69 5.65
CA PRO A 68 7.68 0.81 4.54
C PRO A 68 8.59 -0.42 4.56
N THR A 69 8.01 -1.60 4.38
CA THR A 69 8.77 -2.87 4.31
C THR A 69 9.17 -3.24 2.88
N ILE A 70 8.45 -2.68 1.89
CA ILE A 70 8.72 -2.85 0.47
C ILE A 70 8.69 -1.51 -0.28
N ARG A 71 9.43 -1.43 -1.38
CA ARG A 71 9.42 -0.32 -2.34
C ARG A 71 9.18 -0.85 -3.74
N ILE A 72 8.45 -0.06 -4.52
CA ILE A 72 8.23 -0.32 -5.94
C ILE A 72 9.30 0.41 -6.72
N GLU A 73 10.10 -0.34 -7.48
CA GLU A 73 11.14 0.16 -8.35
C GLU A 73 10.86 -0.23 -9.80
N ASP A 74 11.64 0.36 -10.70
CA ASP A 74 11.67 -0.05 -12.09
C ASP A 74 12.13 -1.49 -12.25
N PRO A 75 11.63 -2.23 -13.25
CA PRO A 75 12.15 -3.55 -13.58
C PRO A 75 13.63 -3.46 -13.97
N ASP A 76 14.38 -4.54 -13.77
CA ASP A 76 15.81 -4.60 -14.07
C ASP A 76 16.08 -4.38 -15.56
N ASP A 77 15.20 -4.91 -16.41
CA ASP A 77 15.18 -4.63 -17.84
C ASP A 77 13.87 -3.93 -18.24
N LYS A 78 14.01 -2.79 -18.91
CA LYS A 78 12.91 -1.98 -19.43
C LYS A 78 12.63 -2.26 -20.92
N LEU A 79 13.43 -3.10 -21.57
CA LEU A 79 13.31 -3.37 -23.00
C LEU A 79 11.94 -3.95 -23.33
N ALA A 80 11.50 -5.00 -22.61
CA ALA A 80 10.18 -5.60 -22.79
C ALA A 80 9.03 -4.58 -22.62
N LEU A 81 9.16 -3.65 -21.66
CA LEU A 81 8.18 -2.58 -21.48
C LEU A 81 8.19 -1.59 -22.65
N LYS A 82 9.37 -1.19 -23.13
CA LYS A 82 9.50 -0.29 -24.29
C LYS A 82 8.96 -0.95 -25.56
N ASP A 83 9.30 -2.21 -25.81
CA ASP A 83 8.86 -2.96 -26.96
C ASP A 83 7.34 -3.17 -26.91
N GLY A 84 6.79 -3.50 -25.74
CA GLY A 84 5.35 -3.58 -25.53
C GLY A 84 4.63 -2.25 -25.74
N LEU A 85 5.23 -1.12 -25.34
CA LEU A 85 4.69 0.21 -25.59
C LEU A 85 4.68 0.57 -27.08
N LEU A 86 5.78 0.29 -27.79
CA LEU A 86 5.87 0.47 -29.25
C LEU A 86 4.92 -0.45 -30.01
N GLY A 87 4.67 -1.65 -29.47
CA GLY A 87 3.79 -2.68 -30.00
C GLY A 87 2.33 -2.56 -29.56
N LEU A 88 1.92 -1.49 -28.85
CA LEU A 88 0.58 -1.40 -28.24
C LEU A 88 -0.57 -1.68 -29.23
N GLY A 89 -0.47 -1.15 -30.45
CA GLY A 89 -1.48 -1.34 -31.48
C GLY A 89 -1.63 -2.77 -32.00
N SER A 90 -0.72 -3.68 -31.64
CA SER A 90 -0.78 -5.10 -32.02
C SER A 90 -1.53 -5.98 -31.01
N TYR A 91 -1.76 -5.49 -29.79
CA TYR A 91 -2.45 -6.22 -28.74
C TYR A 91 -3.96 -6.04 -28.82
N GLN A 92 -4.68 -7.15 -28.64
CA GLN A 92 -6.13 -7.12 -28.50
C GLN A 92 -6.52 -6.94 -27.03
N TRP A 93 -5.66 -7.35 -26.10
CA TRP A 93 -5.88 -7.22 -24.66
C TRP A 93 -4.69 -6.63 -23.92
N LEU A 94 -4.99 -5.71 -23.00
CA LEU A 94 -4.09 -5.29 -21.93
C LEU A 94 -4.63 -5.84 -20.61
N ILE A 95 -3.81 -6.61 -19.89
CA ILE A 95 -4.19 -7.23 -18.62
C ILE A 95 -3.35 -6.67 -17.49
N PHE A 96 -4.01 -6.12 -16.46
CA PHE A 96 -3.36 -5.57 -15.27
C PHE A 96 -3.65 -6.41 -14.03
N THR A 97 -2.58 -6.87 -13.38
CA THR A 97 -2.69 -7.73 -12.18
C THR A 97 -2.67 -6.96 -10.88
N SER A 98 -2.17 -5.73 -10.87
CA SER A 98 -2.07 -4.92 -9.66
C SER A 98 -2.25 -3.42 -9.94
N PRO A 99 -2.66 -2.63 -8.93
CA PRO A 99 -2.71 -1.17 -9.04
C PRO A 99 -1.33 -0.54 -9.31
N ASN A 100 -0.25 -1.18 -8.85
CA ASN A 100 1.11 -0.72 -9.11
C ASN A 100 1.49 -0.95 -10.57
N GLY A 101 1.01 -2.04 -11.18
CA GLY A 101 1.17 -2.29 -12.61
C GLY A 101 0.53 -1.20 -13.46
N VAL A 102 -0.68 -0.76 -13.07
CA VAL A 102 -1.37 0.36 -13.72
C VAL A 102 -0.56 1.65 -13.60
N ASP A 103 -0.15 2.06 -12.39
CA ASP A 103 0.66 3.28 -12.21
C ASP A 103 1.88 3.29 -13.10
N ARG A 104 2.64 2.20 -13.06
CA ARG A 104 3.95 2.15 -13.72
C ARG A 104 3.79 2.10 -15.22
N PHE A 105 2.85 1.30 -15.73
CA PHE A 105 2.51 1.35 -17.15
C PHE A 105 2.15 2.76 -17.60
N PHE A 106 1.23 3.46 -16.91
CA PHE A 106 0.81 4.81 -17.30
C PHE A 106 1.91 5.86 -17.11
N GLU A 107 2.80 5.69 -16.13
CA GLU A 107 3.99 6.54 -15.98
C GLU A 107 4.89 6.48 -17.20
N TYR A 108 5.10 5.29 -17.79
CA TYR A 108 5.90 5.13 -19.00
C TYR A 108 5.12 5.47 -20.27
N PHE A 109 3.85 5.11 -20.34
CA PHE A 109 2.96 5.43 -21.45
C PHE A 109 2.90 6.94 -21.66
N LEU A 110 2.65 7.74 -20.62
CA LEU A 110 2.56 9.21 -20.71
C LEU A 110 3.92 9.89 -20.94
N LYS A 111 5.04 9.17 -20.85
CA LYS A 111 6.36 9.67 -21.29
C LYS A 111 6.59 9.39 -22.77
N ALA A 112 5.92 8.39 -23.35
CA ALA A 112 6.06 7.97 -24.73
C ALA A 112 4.97 8.55 -25.65
N PHE A 113 3.79 8.81 -25.09
CA PHE A 113 2.59 9.26 -25.79
C PHE A 113 1.98 10.47 -25.06
N ASP A 114 1.40 11.38 -25.83
CA ASP A 114 0.83 12.63 -25.30
C ASP A 114 -0.64 12.46 -24.85
N ASP A 115 -1.35 11.42 -25.32
CA ASP A 115 -2.78 11.24 -25.08
C ASP A 115 -3.14 9.79 -24.72
N ILE A 116 -4.09 9.62 -23.79
CA ILE A 116 -4.57 8.29 -23.38
C ILE A 116 -5.22 7.52 -24.53
N ARG A 117 -5.74 8.22 -25.55
CA ARG A 117 -6.31 7.61 -26.77
C ARG A 117 -5.28 6.83 -27.58
N ASP A 118 -3.97 7.08 -27.37
CA ASP A 118 -2.89 6.35 -28.04
C ASP A 118 -2.77 4.89 -27.57
N ILE A 119 -3.47 4.50 -26.49
CA ILE A 119 -3.68 3.09 -26.12
C ILE A 119 -4.36 2.31 -27.27
N GLY A 120 -5.16 2.99 -28.10
CA GLY A 120 -5.84 2.38 -29.23
C GLY A 120 -7.08 1.58 -28.84
N GLY A 121 -7.46 0.63 -29.70
CA GLY A 121 -8.71 -0.14 -29.59
C GLY A 121 -8.62 -1.42 -28.77
N CYS A 122 -7.55 -1.62 -27.99
CA CYS A 122 -7.39 -2.81 -27.16
C CYS A 122 -8.42 -2.85 -26.04
N ARG A 123 -8.84 -4.07 -25.67
CA ARG A 123 -9.70 -4.32 -24.52
C ARG A 123 -8.87 -4.39 -23.25
N ILE A 124 -9.49 -4.06 -22.12
CA ILE A 124 -8.77 -4.00 -20.83
C ILE A 124 -9.37 -5.00 -19.85
N ALA A 125 -8.51 -5.85 -19.28
CA ALA A 125 -8.86 -6.71 -18.16
C ALA A 125 -8.13 -6.30 -16.87
N ALA A 126 -8.84 -6.33 -15.77
CA ALA A 126 -8.28 -6.09 -14.44
C ALA A 126 -8.51 -7.32 -13.56
N VAL A 127 -7.50 -7.79 -12.84
CA VAL A 127 -7.62 -8.99 -11.99
C VAL A 127 -8.51 -8.75 -10.77
N GLY A 128 -8.58 -7.52 -10.25
CA GLY A 128 -9.35 -7.23 -9.04
C GLY A 128 -9.90 -5.79 -8.99
N PRO A 129 -10.82 -5.53 -8.04
CA PRO A 129 -11.61 -4.30 -8.00
C PRO A 129 -10.77 -3.04 -7.76
N VAL A 130 -9.67 -3.14 -6.99
CA VAL A 130 -8.78 -1.99 -6.74
C VAL A 130 -8.02 -1.61 -8.02
N THR A 131 -7.60 -2.60 -8.82
CA THR A 131 -6.96 -2.37 -10.12
C THR A 131 -7.96 -1.79 -11.12
N ALA A 132 -9.18 -2.33 -11.16
CA ALA A 132 -10.28 -1.84 -11.99
C ALA A 132 -10.64 -0.38 -11.67
N ALA A 133 -10.82 -0.04 -10.39
CA ALA A 133 -11.14 1.31 -9.95
C ALA A 133 -10.09 2.34 -10.40
N LYS A 134 -8.82 1.93 -10.46
CA LYS A 134 -7.72 2.79 -10.86
C LYS A 134 -7.70 3.08 -12.36
N LEU A 135 -7.93 2.05 -13.17
CA LEU A 135 -8.11 2.19 -14.62
C LEU A 135 -9.36 3.03 -14.92
N GLN A 136 -10.45 2.85 -14.17
CA GLN A 136 -11.66 3.67 -14.29
C GLN A 136 -11.44 5.13 -13.90
N ALA A 137 -10.55 5.43 -12.94
CA ALA A 137 -10.17 6.80 -12.61
C ALA A 137 -9.43 7.50 -13.78
N LEU A 138 -8.85 6.73 -14.70
CA LEU A 138 -8.31 7.21 -15.97
C LEU A 138 -9.36 7.24 -17.09
N HIS A 139 -10.64 7.06 -16.75
CA HIS A 139 -11.78 6.98 -17.68
C HIS A 139 -11.72 5.82 -18.67
N LEU A 140 -10.98 4.75 -18.32
CA LEU A 140 -10.90 3.54 -19.12
C LEU A 140 -11.97 2.54 -18.69
N LYS A 141 -12.64 1.96 -19.70
CA LYS A 141 -13.62 0.89 -19.48
C LYS A 141 -12.88 -0.41 -19.18
N ILE A 142 -13.39 -1.18 -18.22
CA ILE A 142 -12.95 -2.55 -17.96
C ILE A 142 -13.89 -3.49 -18.69
N ASP A 143 -13.35 -4.25 -19.63
CA ASP A 143 -14.11 -5.20 -20.44
C ASP A 143 -14.25 -6.56 -19.74
N LEU A 144 -13.26 -6.93 -18.92
CA LEU A 144 -13.29 -8.18 -18.17
C LEU A 144 -12.67 -8.01 -16.76
N MET A 145 -13.37 -8.54 -15.77
CA MET A 145 -12.85 -8.72 -14.40
C MET A 145 -13.38 -10.05 -13.86
N PRO A 146 -12.53 -10.92 -13.29
CA PRO A 146 -12.98 -12.22 -12.79
C PRO A 146 -13.77 -12.08 -11.48
N GLU A 147 -14.64 -13.05 -11.20
CA GLU A 147 -15.32 -13.15 -9.89
C GLU A 147 -14.33 -13.45 -8.76
N ASN A 148 -13.36 -14.32 -9.03
CA ASN A 148 -12.27 -14.66 -8.13
C ASN A 148 -10.99 -13.97 -8.61
N TYR A 149 -10.36 -13.15 -7.76
CA TYR A 149 -9.21 -12.32 -8.11
C TYR A 149 -7.89 -13.12 -8.18
N THR A 150 -7.91 -14.26 -8.86
CA THR A 150 -6.79 -15.20 -8.99
C THR A 150 -6.46 -15.47 -10.45
N ALA A 151 -5.28 -16.02 -10.72
CA ALA A 151 -4.85 -16.41 -12.07
C ALA A 151 -5.88 -17.33 -12.76
N ALA A 152 -6.32 -18.37 -12.05
CA ALA A 152 -7.36 -19.28 -12.52
C ALA A 152 -8.72 -18.58 -12.73
N GLY A 153 -9.04 -17.58 -11.90
CA GLY A 153 -10.24 -16.77 -12.04
C GLY A 153 -10.27 -15.99 -13.34
N VAL A 154 -9.14 -15.37 -13.73
CA VAL A 154 -9.00 -14.63 -14.99
C VAL A 154 -9.20 -15.55 -16.18
N ALA A 155 -8.49 -16.68 -16.24
CA ALA A 155 -8.64 -17.65 -17.33
C ALA A 155 -10.07 -18.18 -17.43
N LYS A 156 -10.71 -18.47 -16.30
CA LYS A 156 -12.12 -18.87 -16.24
C LYS A 156 -13.07 -17.77 -16.74
N ALA A 157 -12.76 -16.49 -16.46
CA ALA A 157 -13.56 -15.37 -16.95
C ALA A 157 -13.50 -15.25 -18.48
N PHE A 158 -12.32 -15.43 -19.07
CA PHE A 158 -12.18 -15.52 -20.53
C PHE A 158 -12.91 -16.72 -21.11
N GLY A 159 -12.69 -17.93 -20.56
CA GLY A 159 -13.33 -19.15 -21.06
C GLY A 159 -14.86 -19.20 -20.92
N LYS A 160 -15.45 -18.36 -20.06
CA LYS A 160 -16.91 -18.24 -19.89
C LYS A 160 -17.53 -17.05 -20.63
N SER A 161 -16.70 -16.13 -21.12
CA SER A 161 -17.21 -14.93 -21.79
C SER A 161 -17.95 -15.32 -23.06
N LYS A 162 -19.14 -14.74 -23.27
CA LYS A 162 -19.90 -14.88 -24.52
C LYS A 162 -19.52 -13.82 -25.54
N ASP A 163 -18.98 -12.70 -25.06
CA ASP A 163 -18.68 -11.51 -25.86
C ASP A 163 -17.23 -11.51 -26.36
N TYR A 164 -16.37 -12.30 -25.73
CA TYR A 164 -14.93 -12.30 -25.98
C TYR A 164 -14.37 -13.72 -26.06
N THR A 165 -13.50 -13.96 -27.04
CA THR A 165 -12.57 -15.10 -27.09
C THR A 165 -11.16 -14.54 -27.04
N ILE A 166 -10.23 -15.28 -26.42
CA ILE A 166 -8.81 -14.90 -26.36
C ILE A 166 -7.92 -15.82 -27.22
N GLU A 167 -8.54 -16.77 -27.92
CA GLU A 167 -7.84 -17.71 -28.79
C GLU A 167 -7.23 -16.96 -29.99
N ASN A 168 -5.93 -17.11 -30.22
CA ASN A 168 -5.12 -16.40 -31.22
C ASN A 168 -5.07 -14.87 -31.06
N GLU A 169 -5.48 -14.34 -29.90
CA GLU A 169 -5.34 -12.92 -29.60
C GLU A 169 -3.98 -12.63 -28.94
N ASN A 170 -3.35 -11.52 -29.32
CA ASN A 170 -2.14 -11.02 -28.68
C ASN A 170 -2.52 -10.29 -27.38
N VAL A 171 -1.86 -10.67 -26.29
CA VAL A 171 -2.16 -10.21 -24.95
C VAL A 171 -0.90 -9.62 -24.32
N ALA A 172 -0.95 -8.36 -23.92
CA ALA A 172 0.06 -7.75 -23.08
C ALA A 172 -0.34 -7.93 -21.60
N LEU A 173 0.44 -8.69 -20.85
CA LEU A 173 0.24 -8.88 -19.42
C LEU A 173 1.21 -8.00 -18.63
N PHE A 174 0.71 -6.91 -18.03
CA PHE A 174 1.53 -6.01 -17.23
C PHE A 174 1.50 -6.40 -15.75
N ARG A 175 2.65 -6.84 -15.23
CA ARG A 175 2.76 -7.34 -13.85
C ARG A 175 4.10 -7.05 -13.18
N ALA A 176 4.25 -7.47 -11.92
CA ALA A 176 5.53 -7.46 -11.22
C ALA A 176 6.55 -8.36 -11.94
N GLN A 177 7.83 -7.98 -11.91
CA GLN A 177 8.93 -8.76 -12.47
C GLN A 177 8.97 -10.18 -11.90
N ILE A 178 8.89 -10.30 -10.57
CA ILE A 178 8.75 -11.58 -9.89
C ILE A 178 7.27 -11.77 -9.60
N ALA A 179 6.61 -12.65 -10.35
CA ALA A 179 5.25 -13.09 -10.08
C ALA A 179 5.04 -14.54 -10.53
N ASN A 180 3.94 -15.14 -10.05
CA ASN A 180 3.60 -16.53 -10.34
C ASN A 180 3.35 -16.73 -11.85
N PRO A 181 4.02 -17.70 -12.51
CA PRO A 181 3.82 -17.99 -13.94
C PRO A 181 2.48 -18.66 -14.27
N GLU A 182 1.63 -18.95 -13.29
CA GLU A 182 0.31 -19.56 -13.50
C GLU A 182 -0.60 -18.77 -14.43
N LEU A 183 -0.64 -17.44 -14.33
CA LEU A 183 -1.53 -16.62 -15.15
C LEU A 183 -1.13 -16.62 -16.63
N PRO A 184 0.12 -16.31 -17.02
CA PRO A 184 0.56 -16.44 -18.41
C PRO A 184 0.22 -17.81 -18.99
N ARG A 185 0.60 -18.88 -18.28
CA ARG A 185 0.33 -20.27 -18.72
C ARG A 185 -1.15 -20.56 -18.88
N ALA A 186 -2.00 -20.06 -17.97
CA ALA A 186 -3.44 -20.28 -18.05
C ALA A 186 -4.06 -19.57 -19.25
N LEU A 187 -3.55 -18.40 -19.64
CA LEU A 187 -3.99 -17.68 -20.84
C LEU A 187 -3.47 -18.36 -22.12
N GLU A 188 -2.20 -18.78 -22.14
CA GLU A 188 -1.62 -19.56 -23.25
C GLU A 188 -2.38 -20.88 -23.48
N ASN A 189 -2.80 -21.56 -22.42
CA ASN A 189 -3.64 -22.77 -22.51
C ASN A 189 -5.03 -22.52 -23.12
N LEU A 190 -5.50 -21.26 -23.14
CA LEU A 190 -6.71 -20.84 -23.86
C LEU A 190 -6.43 -20.42 -25.31
N GLY A 191 -5.18 -20.55 -25.77
CA GLY A 191 -4.74 -20.21 -27.13
C GLY A 191 -4.29 -18.75 -27.30
N ALA A 192 -4.12 -17.99 -26.21
CA ALA A 192 -3.62 -16.62 -26.28
C ALA A 192 -2.11 -16.58 -26.59
N ILE A 193 -1.67 -15.53 -27.29
CA ILE A 193 -0.25 -15.22 -27.47
C ILE A 193 0.12 -14.17 -26.42
N VAL A 194 0.82 -14.59 -25.37
CA VAL A 194 1.03 -13.75 -24.18
C VAL A 194 2.43 -13.16 -24.16
N ASP A 195 2.51 -11.84 -24.19
CA ASP A 195 3.69 -11.09 -23.82
C ASP A 195 3.63 -10.73 -22.34
N ASP A 196 4.51 -11.36 -21.57
CA ASP A 196 4.60 -11.17 -20.12
C ASP A 196 5.55 -10.02 -19.79
N ILE A 197 4.99 -8.83 -19.56
CA ILE A 197 5.73 -7.58 -19.52
C ILE A 197 5.91 -7.13 -18.06
N PRO A 198 7.13 -7.21 -17.51
CA PRO A 198 7.42 -6.68 -16.19
C PRO A 198 7.41 -5.15 -16.22
N VAL A 199 6.55 -4.52 -15.43
CA VAL A 199 6.45 -3.04 -15.37
C VAL A 199 6.96 -2.45 -14.06
N TYR A 200 7.23 -3.31 -13.07
CA TYR A 200 7.85 -2.93 -11.81
C TYR A 200 8.50 -4.12 -11.14
N LYS A 201 9.43 -3.86 -10.21
CA LYS A 201 9.90 -4.85 -9.25
C LYS A 201 9.58 -4.39 -7.82
N THR A 202 9.32 -5.36 -6.96
CA THR A 202 9.18 -5.14 -5.53
C THR A 202 10.52 -5.43 -4.88
N VAL A 203 11.07 -4.46 -4.16
CA VAL A 203 12.34 -4.59 -3.44
C VAL A 203 12.07 -4.39 -1.95
N SER A 204 12.67 -5.22 -1.11
CA SER A 204 12.63 -5.02 0.34
C SER A 204 13.37 -3.75 0.71
N VAL A 205 12.74 -2.90 1.53
CA VAL A 205 13.40 -1.70 2.04
C VAL A 205 14.24 -2.11 3.23
N THR A 206 15.54 -1.88 3.17
CA THR A 206 16.47 -2.07 4.31
C THR A 206 16.99 -0.74 4.85
N GLU A 207 17.02 0.29 4.01
CA GLU A 207 17.50 1.63 4.35
C GLU A 207 16.45 2.42 5.16
N ASP A 208 16.91 3.19 6.15
CA ASP A 208 16.10 4.13 6.92
C ASP A 208 16.24 5.55 6.38
N VAL A 209 15.56 5.84 5.27
CA VAL A 209 15.67 7.14 4.57
C VAL A 209 15.09 8.29 5.41
N THR A 210 14.09 8.03 6.25
CA THR A 210 13.37 9.03 7.04
C THR A 210 13.88 9.17 8.47
N GLY A 211 14.74 8.27 8.94
CA GLY A 211 15.12 8.17 10.35
C GLY A 211 14.03 7.52 11.22
N ALA A 212 12.97 6.99 10.61
CA ALA A 212 11.82 6.43 11.33
C ALA A 212 12.15 5.11 12.03
N VAL A 213 13.05 4.30 11.45
CA VAL A 213 13.54 3.08 12.11
C VAL A 213 14.40 3.44 13.31
N SER A 214 15.31 4.40 13.14
CA SER A 214 16.17 4.91 14.21
C SER A 214 15.33 5.49 15.35
N MET A 215 14.28 6.25 15.02
CA MET A 215 13.36 6.80 16.01
C MET A 215 12.54 5.72 16.74
N LEU A 216 12.10 4.67 16.03
CA LEU A 216 11.46 3.51 16.67
C LEU A 216 12.43 2.83 17.66
N GLU A 217 13.69 2.67 17.27
CA GLU A 217 14.72 2.06 18.12
C GLU A 217 15.01 2.88 19.38
N GLU A 218 15.10 4.21 19.26
CA GLU A 218 15.42 5.12 20.37
C GLU A 218 14.25 5.36 21.31
N THR A 219 13.04 5.50 20.76
CA THR A 219 11.90 6.05 21.51
C THR A 219 10.67 5.15 21.54
N GLY A 220 10.69 4.01 20.84
CA GLY A 220 9.57 3.07 20.77
C GLY A 220 8.36 3.62 20.01
N ALA A 221 7.26 2.87 19.99
CA ALA A 221 5.97 3.31 19.47
C ALA A 221 4.82 2.59 20.20
N ASP A 222 3.67 3.24 20.32
CA ASP A 222 2.51 2.67 21.02
C ASP A 222 1.75 1.67 20.14
N TRP A 223 1.70 1.92 18.83
CA TRP A 223 0.87 1.19 17.87
C TRP A 223 1.63 0.85 16.61
N ILE A 224 1.23 -0.25 15.96
CA ILE A 224 1.66 -0.59 14.61
C ILE A 224 0.46 -1.04 13.79
N THR A 225 0.37 -0.54 12.55
CA THR A 225 -0.74 -0.84 11.64
C THR A 225 -0.29 -1.75 10.51
N PHE A 226 -1.08 -2.79 10.24
CA PHE A 226 -0.90 -3.72 9.12
C PHE A 226 -2.09 -3.67 8.18
N THR A 227 -1.83 -3.36 6.92
CA THR A 227 -2.87 -3.17 5.89
C THR A 227 -2.93 -4.30 4.86
N SER A 228 -2.08 -5.31 4.99
CA SER A 228 -2.13 -6.55 4.20
C SER A 228 -1.28 -7.64 4.88
N SER A 229 -1.58 -8.90 4.60
CA SER A 229 -0.77 -10.05 5.05
C SER A 229 0.70 -9.89 4.65
N SER A 230 0.97 -9.40 3.43
CA SER A 230 2.33 -9.13 2.99
C SER A 230 3.05 -8.06 3.80
N THR A 231 2.37 -7.06 4.37
CA THR A 231 3.03 -6.09 5.27
C THR A 231 3.47 -6.74 6.57
N VAL A 232 2.72 -7.73 7.07
CA VAL A 232 3.07 -8.51 8.26
C VAL A 232 4.31 -9.37 8.00
N GLU A 233 4.27 -10.18 6.95
CA GLU A 233 5.38 -11.09 6.56
C GLU A 233 6.68 -10.31 6.31
N ASN A 234 6.61 -9.20 5.58
CA ASN A 234 7.80 -8.40 5.29
C ASN A 234 8.33 -7.64 6.52
N PHE A 235 7.45 -7.26 7.46
CA PHE A 235 7.88 -6.64 8.72
C PHE A 235 8.60 -7.66 9.61
N ASP A 236 8.03 -8.86 9.75
CA ASP A 236 8.64 -9.96 10.48
C ASP A 236 9.99 -10.36 9.90
N ALA A 237 10.08 -10.54 8.57
CA ALA A 237 11.34 -10.88 7.91
C ALA A 237 12.45 -9.83 8.13
N ARG A 238 12.09 -8.56 8.35
CA ARG A 238 13.05 -7.45 8.54
C ARG A 238 13.41 -7.21 10.00
N PHE A 239 12.43 -7.26 10.91
CA PHE A 239 12.59 -6.81 12.30
C PHE A 239 12.32 -7.90 13.35
N GLY A 240 11.73 -9.03 12.95
CA GLY A 240 11.18 -10.03 13.87
C GLY A 240 9.97 -9.47 14.60
N ILE A 241 8.75 -9.85 14.20
CA ILE A 241 7.54 -9.17 14.67
C ILE A 241 7.35 -9.32 16.18
N VAL A 242 7.48 -10.54 16.72
CA VAL A 242 7.30 -10.79 18.16
C VAL A 242 8.30 -9.99 18.98
N GLN A 243 9.58 -10.07 18.63
CA GLN A 243 10.65 -9.35 19.34
C GLN A 243 10.44 -7.84 19.26
N SER A 244 10.10 -7.32 18.08
CA SER A 244 9.90 -5.88 17.88
C SER A 244 8.70 -5.35 18.68
N LEU A 245 7.59 -6.09 18.72
CA LEU A 245 6.43 -5.71 19.52
C LEU A 245 6.75 -5.70 21.02
N GLU A 246 7.46 -6.71 21.53
CA GLU A 246 7.86 -6.80 22.93
C GLU A 246 8.86 -5.70 23.32
N GLN A 247 9.89 -5.49 22.48
CA GLN A 247 10.95 -4.52 22.74
C GLN A 247 10.44 -3.09 22.77
N HIS A 248 9.49 -2.75 21.89
CA HIS A 248 8.99 -1.38 21.74
C HIS A 248 7.61 -1.16 22.37
N GLY A 249 6.99 -2.19 22.97
CA GLY A 249 5.66 -2.10 23.57
C GLY A 249 4.54 -1.81 22.57
N MET A 250 4.77 -2.12 21.29
CA MET A 250 3.84 -1.80 20.20
C MET A 250 2.61 -2.70 20.23
N LYS A 251 1.46 -2.12 19.93
CA LYS A 251 0.18 -2.82 19.82
C LYS A 251 -0.25 -2.96 18.36
N PRO A 252 -0.36 -4.19 17.82
CA PRO A 252 -0.71 -4.41 16.43
C PRO A 252 -2.19 -4.20 16.15
N ILE A 253 -2.49 -3.51 15.05
CA ILE A 253 -3.83 -3.32 14.48
C ILE A 253 -3.84 -3.89 13.07
N SER A 254 -4.85 -4.71 12.76
CA SER A 254 -5.03 -5.28 11.42
C SER A 254 -6.19 -4.61 10.68
N ILE A 255 -6.05 -4.48 9.36
CA ILE A 255 -7.13 -3.96 8.50
C ILE A 255 -8.27 -4.96 8.30
N GLY A 256 -8.04 -6.26 8.51
CA GLY A 256 -9.05 -7.29 8.25
C GLY A 256 -8.56 -8.74 8.40
N PRO A 257 -9.44 -9.72 8.12
CA PRO A 257 -9.28 -11.12 8.53
C PRO A 257 -8.01 -11.78 8.01
N GLU A 258 -7.66 -11.57 6.74
CA GLU A 258 -6.46 -12.18 6.14
C GLU A 258 -5.17 -11.61 6.76
N THR A 259 -5.19 -10.35 7.19
CA THR A 259 -4.05 -9.72 7.86
C THR A 259 -3.96 -10.20 9.31
N SER A 260 -5.10 -10.31 10.00
CA SER A 260 -5.17 -10.90 11.34
C SER A 260 -4.70 -12.36 11.34
N LYS A 261 -5.07 -13.12 10.32
CA LYS A 261 -4.59 -14.49 10.13
C LYS A 261 -3.08 -14.53 9.99
N ALA A 262 -2.49 -13.69 9.14
CA ALA A 262 -1.03 -13.62 8.99
C ALA A 262 -0.30 -13.26 10.29
N LEU A 263 -0.87 -12.35 11.11
CA LEU A 263 -0.33 -12.06 12.46
C LEU A 263 -0.37 -13.31 13.36
N ARG A 264 -1.49 -14.02 13.38
CA ARG A 264 -1.67 -15.23 14.20
C ARG A 264 -0.77 -16.37 13.77
N ASP A 265 -0.55 -16.54 12.47
CA ASP A 265 0.37 -17.54 11.92
C ASP A 265 1.82 -17.30 12.39
N LEU A 266 2.17 -16.05 12.75
CA LEU A 266 3.44 -15.66 13.35
C LEU A 266 3.41 -15.55 14.89
N GLY A 267 2.32 -16.01 15.53
CA GLY A 267 2.18 -16.03 16.99
C GLY A 267 1.79 -14.70 17.63
N VAL A 268 1.27 -13.74 16.84
CA VAL A 268 0.84 -12.42 17.32
C VAL A 268 -0.68 -12.27 17.20
N GLU A 269 -1.34 -11.86 18.27
CA GLU A 269 -2.78 -11.49 18.21
C GLU A 269 -2.93 -9.98 18.00
N PRO A 270 -3.68 -9.51 16.98
CA PRO A 270 -4.01 -8.10 16.86
C PRO A 270 -4.85 -7.62 18.06
N ILE A 271 -4.58 -6.41 18.56
CA ILE A 271 -5.39 -5.79 19.61
C ILE A 271 -6.80 -5.50 19.11
N ILE A 272 -6.91 -5.07 17.86
CA ILE A 272 -8.19 -4.86 17.18
C ILE A 272 -8.04 -5.12 15.68
N GLU A 273 -9.06 -5.74 15.11
CA GLU A 273 -9.26 -5.86 13.67
C GLU A 273 -10.27 -4.82 13.23
N ALA A 274 -9.94 -4.05 12.19
CA ALA A 274 -10.84 -3.03 11.66
C ALA A 274 -12.12 -3.67 11.08
N SER A 275 -13.28 -3.22 11.58
CA SER A 275 -14.61 -3.68 11.13
C SER A 275 -14.86 -3.38 9.65
N ALA A 276 -14.38 -2.23 9.17
CA ALA A 276 -14.31 -1.90 7.75
C ALA A 276 -12.89 -2.10 7.25
N HIS A 277 -12.69 -2.94 6.22
CA HIS A 277 -11.38 -3.27 5.66
C HIS A 277 -10.80 -2.16 4.77
N THR A 278 -10.72 -0.96 5.32
CA THR A 278 -10.33 0.28 4.65
C THR A 278 -9.46 1.14 5.57
N ILE A 279 -8.74 2.12 5.03
CA ILE A 279 -7.97 3.08 5.83
C ILE A 279 -8.84 3.78 6.90
N PRO A 280 -10.03 4.34 6.57
CA PRO A 280 -10.92 4.92 7.58
C PRO A 280 -11.33 3.93 8.68
N GLY A 281 -11.47 2.65 8.33
CA GLY A 281 -11.76 1.59 9.30
C GLY A 281 -10.62 1.37 10.28
N VAL A 282 -9.37 1.32 9.81
CA VAL A 282 -8.18 1.23 10.68
C VAL A 282 -8.07 2.44 11.60
N VAL A 283 -8.32 3.65 11.09
CA VAL A 283 -8.31 4.87 11.89
C VAL A 283 -9.39 4.85 12.96
N THR A 284 -10.60 4.40 12.62
CA THR A 284 -11.70 4.23 13.57
C THR A 284 -11.35 3.22 14.66
N ALA A 285 -10.82 2.05 14.27
CA ALA A 285 -10.42 1.01 15.19
C ALA A 285 -9.35 1.50 16.18
N LEU A 286 -8.34 2.25 15.70
CA LEU A 286 -7.33 2.83 16.60
C LEU A 286 -7.95 3.81 17.60
N ARG A 287 -8.88 4.67 17.15
CA ARG A 287 -9.54 5.64 18.04
C ARG A 287 -10.37 4.96 19.13
N GLU A 288 -11.07 3.87 18.79
CA GLU A 288 -11.87 3.12 19.76
C GLU A 288 -11.04 2.54 20.90
N VAL A 289 -9.79 2.15 20.63
CA VAL A 289 -8.89 1.57 21.63
C VAL A 289 -8.15 2.64 22.45
N VAL A 290 -7.84 3.79 21.86
CA VAL A 290 -7.12 4.88 22.55
C VAL A 290 -8.04 5.69 23.48
N GLY A 291 -9.32 5.87 23.13
CA GLY A 291 -10.32 6.61 23.92
C GLY A 291 -10.65 7.98 23.36
#